data_AF-A0A957V227-F1
#
_entry.id   AF-A0A957V227-F1
#
_cell.length_a   1.000
_cell.length_b   1.000
_cell.length_c   1.000
_cell.angle_alpha   90.00
_cell.angle_beta   90.00
_cell.angle_gamma   90.00
#
_symmetry.space_group_name_H-M   'P 1'
#
loop_
_entity.id
_entity.type
_entity.pdbx_description
1 polymer ?
#
loop_
_entity_poly.entity_id
_entity_poly.type
_entity_poly.pdbx_seq_one_letter_code
_entity_poly.pdbx_strand_id
1 'polypeptide(L)'
;MQSIPVILLGAGGVGSALIKQIVANRALHAAEYGVEFTLQAVCDRDGAVITLDAGLDDPTLLDIVDYKTRKGRLAAYGQGGPQSDLVGIVDIAGRTGAIVVDCTATEATVPALLYALDRKYRVVLSNKKPLTMDQEVYDRLTRAGATGGKRSTPRQPLTRWETTCGAGLPVIVALNRLVAAGDPVTRIAGAF
;
A
#
# COMPACT_ATOMS: atom_id res chain seq x y z
N MET A 1 16.54 -5.82 -13.83
CA MET A 1 15.68 -4.91 -13.04
C MET A 1 14.36 -5.63 -12.78
N GLN A 2 13.94 -5.71 -11.52
CA GLN A 2 12.70 -6.38 -11.13
C GLN A 2 11.55 -5.37 -11.13
N SER A 3 10.53 -5.59 -11.96
CA SER A 3 9.29 -4.80 -11.91
C SER A 3 8.43 -5.25 -10.72
N ILE A 4 7.95 -4.29 -9.94
CA ILE A 4 7.11 -4.49 -8.78
C ILE A 4 5.76 -3.80 -9.04
N PRO A 5 4.71 -4.58 -9.33
CA PRO A 5 3.37 -4.03 -9.57
C PRO A 5 2.81 -3.39 -8.30
N VAL A 6 2.23 -2.19 -8.43
CA VAL A 6 1.62 -1.45 -7.33
C VAL A 6 0.16 -1.13 -7.65
N ILE A 7 -0.73 -1.44 -6.71
CA ILE A 7 -2.14 -1.04 -6.74
C ILE A 7 -2.32 -0.02 -5.62
N LEU A 8 -2.60 1.23 -5.97
CA LEU A 8 -2.77 2.32 -5.02
C LEU A 8 -4.25 2.58 -4.74
N LEU A 9 -4.67 2.31 -3.51
CA LEU A 9 -6.00 2.65 -3.01
C LEU A 9 -5.92 4.01 -2.31
N GLY A 10 -6.52 5.04 -2.91
CA GLY A 10 -6.59 6.39 -2.34
C GLY A 10 -5.55 7.35 -2.91
N ALA A 11 -5.90 8.05 -3.99
CA ALA A 11 -5.14 9.16 -4.56
C ALA A 11 -5.40 10.51 -3.86
N GLY A 12 -5.41 10.50 -2.51
CA GLY A 12 -5.52 11.71 -1.68
C GLY A 12 -4.15 12.36 -1.45
N GLY A 13 -4.00 13.17 -0.40
CA GLY A 13 -2.72 13.84 -0.09
C GLY A 13 -1.54 12.87 0.04
N VAL A 14 -1.71 11.77 0.77
CA VAL A 14 -0.66 10.74 0.95
C VAL A 14 -0.41 9.97 -0.36
N GLY A 15 -1.46 9.51 -1.04
CA GLY A 15 -1.34 8.78 -2.30
C GLY A 15 -0.66 9.61 -3.40
N SER A 16 -1.02 10.89 -3.55
CA SER A 16 -0.37 11.79 -4.50
C SER A 16 1.08 12.07 -4.15
N ALA A 17 1.42 12.20 -2.86
CA ALA A 17 2.81 12.33 -2.42
C ALA A 17 3.62 11.07 -2.74
N LEU A 18 3.05 9.87 -2.53
CA LEU A 18 3.67 8.60 -2.89
C LEU A 18 3.91 8.49 -4.41
N ILE A 19 2.93 8.86 -5.24
CA ILE A 19 3.11 8.88 -6.71
C ILE A 19 4.30 9.76 -7.10
N LYS A 20 4.35 11.00 -6.58
CA LYS A 20 5.47 11.92 -6.84
C LYS A 20 6.81 11.32 -6.40
N GLN A 21 6.86 10.67 -5.24
CA GLN A 21 8.07 10.01 -4.75
C GLN A 21 8.50 8.84 -5.63
N ILE A 22 7.57 8.02 -6.11
CA ILE A 22 7.89 6.91 -7.02
C ILE A 22 8.51 7.45 -8.32
N VAL A 23 7.86 8.44 -8.95
CA VAL A 23 8.35 9.05 -10.20
C VAL A 23 9.72 9.70 -10.00
N ALA A 24 9.87 10.54 -8.97
CA ALA A 24 11.11 11.27 -8.72
C ALA A 24 12.31 10.35 -8.37
N ASN A 25 12.06 9.15 -7.85
CA ASN A 25 13.11 8.24 -7.38
C ASN A 25 13.28 6.97 -8.24
N ARG A 26 12.68 6.88 -9.44
CA ARG A 26 12.86 5.70 -10.32
C ARG A 26 14.32 5.36 -10.57
N ALA A 27 15.13 6.36 -10.93
CA ALA A 27 16.55 6.16 -11.22
C ALA A 27 17.32 5.63 -9.99
N LEU A 28 17.03 6.19 -8.81
CA LEU A 28 17.59 5.72 -7.54
C LEU A 28 17.18 4.26 -7.26
N HIS A 29 15.88 3.94 -7.38
CA HIS A 29 15.37 2.60 -7.14
C HIS A 29 15.96 1.55 -8.10
N ALA A 30 16.13 1.93 -9.37
CA ALA A 30 16.74 1.07 -10.38
C ALA A 30 18.24 0.84 -10.11
N ALA A 31 18.99 1.90 -9.79
CA ALA A 31 20.44 1.82 -9.60
C ALA A 31 20.84 1.13 -8.28
N GLU A 32 20.21 1.52 -7.16
CA GLU A 32 20.63 1.08 -5.83
C GLU A 32 19.96 -0.23 -5.39
N TYR A 33 18.72 -0.46 -5.84
CA TYR A 33 17.92 -1.60 -5.39
C TYR A 33 17.55 -2.57 -6.52
N GLY A 34 17.82 -2.22 -7.78
CA GLY A 34 17.50 -3.07 -8.93
C GLY A 34 15.99 -3.26 -9.16
N VAL A 35 15.15 -2.38 -8.61
CA VAL A 35 13.68 -2.47 -8.67
C VAL A 35 13.06 -1.28 -9.39
N GLU A 36 11.90 -1.53 -9.99
CA GLU A 36 11.05 -0.50 -10.57
C GLU A 36 9.62 -0.70 -10.10
N PHE A 37 9.02 0.33 -9.48
CA PHE A 37 7.61 0.30 -9.09
C PHE A 37 6.72 0.70 -10.26
N THR A 38 5.81 -0.18 -10.66
CA THR A 38 4.89 0.06 -11.77
C THR A 38 3.45 0.13 -11.25
N LEU A 39 2.85 1.32 -11.30
CA LEU A 39 1.47 1.48 -10.83
C LEU A 39 0.51 0.89 -11.87
N GLN A 40 -0.17 -0.19 -11.50
CA GLN A 40 -1.16 -0.88 -12.33
C GLN A 40 -2.56 -0.30 -12.14
N ALA A 41 -2.84 0.23 -10.95
CA ALA A 41 -4.09 0.91 -10.68
C ALA A 41 -3.89 2.05 -9.68
N VAL A 42 -4.61 3.15 -9.90
CA VAL A 42 -4.74 4.27 -8.97
C VAL A 42 -6.22 4.51 -8.74
N CYS A 43 -6.66 4.38 -7.49
CA CYS A 43 -8.06 4.50 -7.11
C CYS A 43 -8.29 5.71 -6.22
N ASP A 44 -9.48 6.31 -6.30
CA ASP A 44 -10.00 7.18 -5.27
C ASP A 44 -11.30 6.61 -4.67
N ARG A 45 -12.23 7.46 -4.24
CA ARG A 45 -13.44 7.00 -3.54
C ARG A 45 -14.47 6.36 -4.48
N ASP A 46 -14.43 6.69 -5.77
CA ASP A 46 -15.49 6.34 -6.71
C ASP A 46 -14.99 6.09 -8.13
N GLY A 47 -13.69 6.22 -8.39
CA GLY A 47 -13.12 5.85 -9.67
C GLY A 47 -11.71 5.28 -9.57
N ALA A 48 -11.29 4.70 -10.68
CA ALA A 48 -9.98 4.12 -10.85
C ALA A 48 -9.43 4.41 -12.25
N VAL A 49 -8.11 4.56 -12.33
CA VAL A 49 -7.34 4.46 -13.56
C VAL A 49 -6.59 3.14 -13.50
N ILE A 50 -6.76 2.28 -14.49
CA ILE A 50 -6.23 0.91 -14.51
C ILE A 50 -5.50 0.69 -15.83
N THR A 51 -4.38 -0.01 -15.78
CA THR A 51 -3.71 -0.57 -16.95
C THR A 51 -3.47 -2.06 -16.74
N LEU A 52 -3.44 -2.83 -17.82
CA LEU A 52 -3.14 -4.26 -17.81
C LEU A 52 -1.72 -4.56 -18.34
N ASP A 53 -1.01 -3.52 -18.79
CA ASP A 53 0.27 -3.58 -19.49
C ASP A 53 1.45 -3.31 -18.53
N ALA A 54 2.47 -2.55 -18.97
CA ALA A 54 3.71 -2.30 -18.24
C ALA A 54 3.56 -1.41 -16.98
N GLY A 55 2.38 -0.86 -16.72
CA GLY A 55 2.12 0.16 -15.69
C GLY A 55 1.86 1.54 -16.30
N LEU A 56 1.24 2.43 -15.51
CA LEU A 56 0.97 3.81 -15.92
C LEU A 56 2.29 4.57 -16.10
N ASP A 57 2.40 5.32 -17.20
CA ASP A 57 3.58 6.14 -17.47
C ASP A 57 3.65 7.37 -16.55
N ASP A 58 4.86 7.93 -16.44
CA ASP A 58 5.11 9.06 -15.54
C ASP A 58 4.29 10.32 -15.89
N PRO A 59 4.11 10.70 -17.18
CA PRO A 59 3.21 11.80 -17.54
C PRO A 59 1.77 11.59 -17.05
N THR A 60 1.20 10.40 -17.22
CA THR A 60 -0.15 10.07 -16.77
C THR A 60 -0.24 10.11 -15.24
N LEU A 61 0.75 9.57 -14.55
CA LEU A 61 0.82 9.59 -13.08
C LEU A 61 0.87 11.02 -12.52
N LEU A 62 1.66 11.90 -13.14
CA LEU A 62 1.75 13.30 -12.74
C LEU A 62 0.48 14.09 -13.09
N ASP A 63 -0.16 13.80 -14.23
CA ASP A 63 -1.44 14.41 -14.59
C ASP A 63 -2.57 13.98 -13.64
N ILE A 64 -2.63 12.71 -13.23
CA ILE A 64 -3.53 12.23 -12.17
C ILE A 64 -3.32 13.06 -10.89
N VAL A 65 -2.08 13.26 -10.48
CA VAL A 65 -1.74 14.03 -9.27
C VAL A 65 -2.21 15.48 -9.36
N ASP A 66 -2.01 16.13 -10.51
CA ASP A 66 -2.46 17.50 -10.75
C ASP A 66 -4.00 17.59 -10.80
N TYR A 67 -4.65 16.62 -11.44
CA TYR A 67 -6.11 16.51 -11.49
C TYR A 67 -6.71 16.33 -10.09
N LYS A 68 -6.09 15.48 -9.25
CA LYS A 68 -6.48 15.31 -7.84
C LYS A 68 -6.25 16.59 -7.01
N THR A 69 -5.21 17.37 -7.29
CA THR A 69 -4.95 18.66 -6.63
C THR A 69 -6.08 19.66 -6.90
N ARG A 70 -6.68 19.61 -8.10
CA ARG A 70 -7.87 20.39 -8.49
C ARG A 70 -9.19 19.78 -7.99
N LYS A 71 -9.12 18.81 -7.06
CA LYS A 71 -10.26 18.06 -6.49
C LYS A 71 -11.06 17.26 -7.53
N GLY A 72 -10.46 16.93 -8.67
CA GLY A 72 -11.05 16.04 -9.66
C GLY A 72 -11.29 14.63 -9.10
N ARG A 73 -12.28 13.93 -9.66
CA ARG A 73 -12.66 12.56 -9.28
C ARG A 73 -12.22 11.61 -10.38
N LEU A 74 -11.55 10.51 -10.04
CA LEU A 74 -11.02 9.60 -11.07
C LEU A 74 -12.14 8.98 -11.92
N ALA A 75 -13.37 8.91 -11.42
CA ALA A 75 -14.53 8.50 -12.21
C ALA A 75 -14.81 9.39 -13.44
N ALA A 76 -14.35 10.65 -13.41
CA ALA A 76 -14.50 11.63 -14.49
C ALA A 76 -13.14 12.03 -15.10
N TYR A 77 -12.07 11.32 -14.77
CA TYR A 77 -10.76 11.52 -15.38
C TYR A 77 -10.74 10.89 -16.78
N GLY A 78 -10.02 11.49 -17.74
CA GLY A 78 -10.11 11.09 -19.15
C GLY A 78 -9.74 9.63 -19.44
N GLN A 79 -8.82 9.06 -18.66
CA GLN A 79 -8.46 7.62 -18.71
C GLN A 79 -9.00 6.83 -17.51
N GLY A 80 -9.83 7.47 -16.68
CA GLY A 80 -10.44 6.85 -15.52
C GLY A 80 -11.84 6.32 -15.82
N GLY A 81 -12.37 5.55 -14.88
CA GLY A 81 -13.73 5.06 -14.92
C GLY A 81 -14.32 4.92 -13.52
N PRO A 82 -15.66 4.84 -13.42
CA PRO A 82 -16.33 4.61 -12.15
C PRO A 82 -15.91 3.25 -11.56
N GLN A 83 -15.77 3.21 -10.24
CA GLN A 83 -15.33 2.04 -9.50
C GLN A 83 -16.13 1.95 -8.19
N SER A 84 -16.64 0.76 -7.87
CA SER A 84 -17.38 0.47 -6.64
C SER A 84 -16.94 -0.81 -5.93
N ASP A 85 -16.15 -1.65 -6.58
CA ASP A 85 -15.62 -2.90 -6.02
C ASP A 85 -14.09 -2.90 -6.01
N LEU A 86 -13.48 -2.71 -4.84
CA LEU A 86 -12.01 -2.67 -4.71
C LEU A 86 -11.40 -4.07 -4.79
N VAL A 87 -12.18 -5.12 -4.49
CA VAL A 87 -11.72 -6.51 -4.62
C VAL A 87 -11.52 -6.82 -6.10
N GLY A 88 -12.49 -6.46 -6.95
CA GLY A 88 -12.38 -6.57 -8.40
C GLY A 88 -11.19 -5.80 -8.97
N ILE A 89 -10.85 -4.62 -8.45
CA ILE A 89 -9.63 -3.90 -8.85
C ILE A 89 -8.38 -4.71 -8.52
N VAL A 90 -8.28 -5.23 -7.29
CA VAL A 90 -7.12 -6.03 -6.88
C VAL A 90 -7.00 -7.32 -7.70
N ASP A 91 -8.13 -7.91 -8.10
CA ASP A 91 -8.15 -9.08 -8.96
C ASP A 91 -7.62 -8.76 -10.37
N ILE A 92 -8.20 -7.73 -11.02
CA ILE A 92 -7.91 -7.36 -12.41
C ILE A 92 -6.49 -6.81 -12.58
N ALA A 93 -6.10 -5.87 -11.72
CA ALA A 93 -4.79 -5.21 -11.77
C ALA A 93 -3.68 -6.03 -11.08
N GLY A 94 -4.06 -7.05 -10.31
CA GLY A 94 -3.13 -7.89 -9.57
C GLY A 94 -2.23 -8.72 -10.46
N ARG A 95 -0.96 -8.83 -10.07
CA ARG A 95 0.08 -9.65 -10.71
C ARG A 95 0.98 -10.27 -9.65
N THR A 96 1.74 -11.30 -10.00
CA THR A 96 2.68 -11.94 -9.06
C THR A 96 3.65 -10.92 -8.46
N GLY A 97 3.75 -10.89 -7.12
CA GLY A 97 4.60 -9.96 -6.40
C GLY A 97 4.03 -8.55 -6.22
N ALA A 98 2.76 -8.34 -6.56
CA ALA A 98 2.09 -7.05 -6.40
C ALA A 98 2.09 -6.55 -4.95
N ILE A 99 2.07 -5.22 -4.81
CA ILE A 99 1.91 -4.50 -3.55
C ILE A 99 0.61 -3.69 -3.62
N VAL A 100 -0.33 -3.97 -2.74
CA VAL A 100 -1.53 -3.15 -2.54
C VAL A 100 -1.24 -2.11 -1.45
N VAL A 101 -1.35 -0.83 -1.80
CA VAL A 101 -1.05 0.28 -0.89
C VAL A 101 -2.36 0.97 -0.51
N ASP A 102 -2.70 0.98 0.78
CA ASP A 102 -3.86 1.70 1.30
C ASP A 102 -3.47 3.06 1.87
N CYS A 103 -3.74 4.09 1.07
CA CYS A 103 -3.64 5.50 1.42
C CYS A 103 -5.01 6.17 1.62
N THR A 104 -6.06 5.39 1.88
CA THR A 104 -7.40 5.89 2.16
C THR A 104 -7.59 6.29 3.63
N ALA A 105 -8.78 6.78 3.96
CA ALA A 105 -9.21 7.09 5.32
C ALA A 105 -10.51 6.33 5.70
N THR A 106 -10.73 5.15 5.11
CA THR A 106 -11.94 4.33 5.28
C THR A 106 -11.61 2.88 5.63
N GLU A 107 -12.53 2.18 6.27
CA GLU A 107 -12.42 0.73 6.50
C GLU A 107 -12.95 -0.10 5.31
N ALA A 108 -13.59 0.54 4.34
CA ALA A 108 -14.14 -0.13 3.14
C ALA A 108 -13.07 -0.85 2.29
N THR A 109 -11.78 -0.60 2.53
CA THR A 109 -10.67 -1.27 1.85
C THR A 109 -10.40 -2.67 2.39
N VAL A 110 -10.86 -3.01 3.61
CA VAL A 110 -10.54 -4.27 4.31
C VAL A 110 -10.78 -5.51 3.46
N PRO A 111 -11.94 -5.69 2.77
CA PRO A 111 -12.15 -6.86 1.92
C PRO A 111 -11.08 -7.00 0.83
N ALA A 112 -10.68 -5.89 0.19
CA ALA A 112 -9.65 -5.90 -0.85
C ALA A 112 -8.24 -6.18 -0.29
N LEU A 113 -7.93 -5.68 0.91
CA LEU A 113 -6.65 -5.95 1.60
C LEU A 113 -6.52 -7.42 1.98
N LEU A 114 -7.59 -8.00 2.53
CA LEU A 114 -7.61 -9.42 2.89
C LEU A 114 -7.52 -10.31 1.64
N TYR A 115 -8.27 -9.96 0.59
CA TYR A 115 -8.17 -10.64 -0.70
C TYR A 115 -6.74 -10.60 -1.28
N ALA A 116 -6.05 -9.47 -1.19
CA ALA A 116 -4.67 -9.34 -1.61
C ALA A 116 -3.73 -10.33 -0.87
N LEU A 117 -3.91 -10.47 0.45
CA LEU A 117 -3.13 -11.41 1.26
C LEU A 117 -3.42 -12.87 0.93
N ASP A 118 -4.69 -13.20 0.62
CA ASP A 118 -5.08 -14.53 0.15
C ASP A 118 -4.40 -14.87 -1.20
N ARG A 119 -4.25 -13.86 -2.07
CA ARG A 119 -3.46 -13.93 -3.32
C ARG A 119 -1.93 -13.95 -3.12
N LYS A 120 -1.44 -13.91 -1.87
CA LYS A 120 -0.01 -13.79 -1.52
C LYS A 120 0.65 -12.51 -2.05
N TYR A 121 -0.15 -11.48 -2.32
CA TYR A 121 0.37 -10.13 -2.55
C TYR A 121 0.84 -9.53 -1.23
N ARG A 122 1.57 -8.42 -1.34
CA ARG A 122 1.98 -7.63 -0.19
C ARG A 122 1.01 -6.48 0.02
N VAL A 123 0.90 -6.02 1.26
CA VAL A 123 0.06 -4.91 1.65
C VAL A 123 0.89 -3.85 2.38
N VAL A 124 0.68 -2.58 2.04
CA VAL A 124 1.29 -1.45 2.77
C VAL A 124 0.18 -0.49 3.18
N LEU A 125 0.13 -0.14 4.46
CA LEU A 125 -0.92 0.72 5.02
C LEU A 125 -0.33 2.05 5.49
N SER A 126 -0.90 3.16 5.04
CA SER A 126 -0.88 4.43 5.79
C SER A 126 -2.22 4.70 6.48
N ASN A 127 -3.26 3.95 6.11
CA ASN A 127 -4.55 3.95 6.76
C ASN A 127 -4.51 3.13 8.06
N LYS A 128 -4.84 3.75 9.19
CA LYS A 128 -4.87 3.08 10.51
C LYS A 128 -6.17 2.33 10.81
N LYS A 129 -7.28 2.65 10.13
CA LYS A 129 -8.60 2.09 10.47
C LYS A 129 -8.64 0.55 10.41
N PRO A 130 -8.06 -0.12 9.39
CA PRO A 130 -8.02 -1.59 9.34
C PRO A 130 -7.26 -2.22 10.52
N LEU A 131 -6.37 -1.49 11.19
CA LEU A 131 -5.56 -1.99 12.30
C LEU A 131 -6.19 -1.74 13.68
N THR A 132 -7.29 -0.98 13.76
CA THR A 132 -7.91 -0.58 15.03
C THR A 132 -9.38 -0.99 15.12
N MET A 133 -9.86 -1.82 14.20
CA MET A 133 -11.21 -2.36 14.20
C MET A 133 -11.25 -3.72 14.93
N ASP A 134 -11.94 -4.71 14.39
CA ASP A 134 -11.98 -6.06 14.96
C ASP A 134 -10.60 -6.70 15.07
N GLN A 135 -10.34 -7.35 16.21
CA GLN A 135 -9.09 -8.06 16.47
C GLN A 135 -8.77 -9.11 15.40
N GLU A 136 -9.80 -9.76 14.83
CA GLU A 136 -9.64 -10.72 13.75
C GLU A 136 -9.03 -10.07 12.50
N VAL A 137 -9.49 -8.87 12.13
CA VAL A 137 -8.96 -8.14 10.96
C VAL A 137 -7.51 -7.74 11.21
N TYR A 138 -7.21 -7.21 12.40
CA TYR A 138 -5.83 -6.91 12.80
C TYR A 138 -4.94 -8.15 12.71
N ASP A 139 -5.37 -9.27 13.27
CA ASP A 139 -4.61 -10.53 13.28
C ASP A 139 -4.37 -11.03 11.86
N ARG A 140 -5.39 -10.98 10.98
CA ARG A 140 -5.24 -11.37 9.58
C ARG A 140 -4.28 -10.46 8.83
N LEU A 141 -4.37 -9.15 9.01
CA LEU A 141 -3.47 -8.18 8.35
C LEU A 141 -2.03 -8.30 8.84
N THR A 142 -1.81 -8.48 10.14
CA THR A 142 -0.47 -8.44 10.75
C THR A 142 0.22 -9.80 10.79
N ARG A 143 -0.55 -10.91 10.82
CA ARG A 143 -0.03 -12.28 10.85
C ARG A 143 -0.16 -13.01 9.51
N ALA A 144 -0.70 -12.39 8.45
CA ALA A 144 -0.70 -12.99 7.12
C ALA A 144 0.72 -13.32 6.64
N GLY A 145 0.96 -14.60 6.32
CA GLY A 145 2.28 -15.15 6.03
C GLY A 145 2.95 -15.88 7.21
N ALA A 146 2.38 -15.79 8.42
CA ALA A 146 2.80 -16.52 9.62
C ALA A 146 1.88 -17.71 9.97
N THR A 147 1.01 -18.14 9.04
CA THR A 147 0.11 -19.28 9.24
C THR A 147 0.89 -20.59 9.31
N GLY A 148 1.09 -21.12 10.52
CA GLY A 148 1.59 -22.47 10.76
C GLY A 148 2.55 -22.54 11.94
N GLY A 149 2.22 -23.35 12.95
CA GLY A 149 3.08 -23.60 14.10
C GLY A 149 4.49 -24.06 13.71
N LYS A 150 5.45 -23.79 14.61
CA LYS A 150 6.89 -24.05 14.49
C LYS A 150 7.60 -23.22 13.41
N ARG A 151 8.31 -22.16 13.84
CA ARG A 151 9.59 -21.63 13.31
C ARG A 151 9.88 -21.97 11.83
N SER A 152 8.94 -21.72 10.91
CA SER A 152 9.10 -22.04 9.50
C SER A 152 9.68 -20.83 8.78
N THR A 153 11.01 -20.68 8.87
CA THR A 153 11.86 -19.69 8.20
C THR A 153 11.44 -18.20 8.36
N PRO A 154 12.38 -17.24 8.41
CA PRO A 154 12.00 -15.82 8.45
C PRO A 154 11.43 -15.41 7.08
N ARG A 155 10.15 -15.71 6.81
CA ARG A 155 9.45 -15.10 5.67
C ARG A 155 9.25 -13.63 6.00
N GLN A 156 9.65 -12.76 5.08
CA GLN A 156 9.34 -11.33 5.22
C GLN A 156 7.83 -11.15 5.38
N PRO A 157 7.39 -10.25 6.29
CA PRO A 157 5.97 -10.02 6.50
C PRO A 157 5.33 -9.53 5.21
N LEU A 158 4.15 -10.07 4.89
CA LEU A 158 3.40 -9.64 3.70
C LEU A 158 2.80 -8.25 3.88
N THR A 159 2.67 -7.77 5.12
CA THR A 159 2.06 -6.48 5.43
C THR A 159 3.04 -5.56 6.15
N ARG A 160 3.07 -4.26 5.80
CA ARG A 160 3.76 -3.19 6.55
C ARG A 160 2.84 -2.00 6.79
N TRP A 161 3.03 -1.28 7.89
CA TRP A 161 2.14 -0.19 8.29
C TRP A 161 2.85 0.94 9.04
N GLU A 162 4.12 1.20 8.70
CA GLU A 162 4.99 2.17 9.40
C GLU A 162 4.30 3.53 9.59
N THR A 163 3.70 4.06 8.53
CA THR A 163 3.16 5.43 8.53
C THR A 163 1.84 5.59 9.26
N THR A 164 1.29 4.52 9.84
CA THR A 164 0.07 4.57 10.67
C THR A 164 0.33 5.09 12.08
N CYS A 165 1.58 5.09 12.54
CA CYS A 165 1.98 5.57 13.88
C CYS A 165 3.23 6.46 13.76
N GLY A 166 3.13 7.73 14.13
CA GLY A 166 4.25 8.67 14.01
C GLY A 166 4.54 9.16 12.59
N ALA A 167 3.65 8.90 11.62
CA ALA A 167 3.77 9.32 10.23
C ALA A 167 5.12 8.91 9.59
N GLY A 168 6.01 9.85 9.26
CA GLY A 168 7.31 9.54 8.69
C GLY A 168 8.37 9.05 9.70
N LEU A 169 8.07 9.09 11.00
CA LEU A 169 8.99 8.63 12.03
C LEU A 169 9.05 7.10 12.05
N PRO A 170 10.25 6.51 12.21
CA PRO A 170 10.45 5.05 12.18
C PRO A 170 10.02 4.38 13.49
N VAL A 171 8.79 4.64 13.97
CA VAL A 171 8.29 4.16 15.26
C VAL A 171 8.16 2.64 15.28
N ILE A 172 7.48 2.06 14.28
CA ILE A 172 7.15 0.63 14.27
C ILE A 172 8.41 -0.19 13.99
N VAL A 173 9.24 0.22 13.03
CA VAL A 173 10.50 -0.48 12.74
C VAL A 173 11.49 -0.39 13.90
N ALA A 174 11.57 0.74 14.61
CA ALA A 174 12.42 0.85 15.80
C ALA A 174 11.94 -0.07 16.93
N LEU A 175 10.64 -0.08 17.23
CA LEU A 175 10.06 -0.98 18.23
C LEU A 175 10.28 -2.45 17.89
N ASN A 176 10.04 -2.85 16.63
CA ASN A 176 10.27 -4.21 16.18
C ASN A 176 11.74 -4.62 16.32
N ARG A 177 12.69 -3.72 16.05
CA ARG A 177 14.13 -3.98 16.23
C ARG A 177 14.51 -4.15 17.70
N LEU A 178 13.97 -3.33 18.60
CA LEU A 178 14.19 -3.47 20.05
C LEU A 178 13.69 -4.82 20.56
N VAL A 179 12.44 -5.16 20.23
CA VAL A 179 11.85 -6.45 20.63
C VAL A 179 12.65 -7.63 20.05
N ALA A 180 13.08 -7.54 18.78
CA ALA A 180 13.89 -8.58 18.15
C ALA A 180 15.30 -8.72 18.77
N ALA A 181 15.86 -7.65 19.34
CA ALA A 181 17.13 -7.68 20.06
C ALA A 181 17.00 -8.27 21.48
N GLY A 182 15.78 -8.51 21.96
CA GLY A 182 15.51 -9.00 23.31
C GLY A 182 15.25 -7.89 24.34
N ASP A 183 15.17 -6.63 23.90
CA ASP A 183 14.88 -5.51 24.79
C ASP A 183 13.37 -5.43 25.10
N PRO A 184 12.97 -5.56 26.37
CA PRO A 184 11.55 -5.48 26.75
C PRO A 184 11.05 -4.04 26.67
N VAL A 185 9.90 -3.85 26.03
CA VAL A 185 9.21 -2.55 25.99
C VAL A 185 8.28 -2.43 27.20
N THR A 186 8.63 -1.59 28.17
CA THR A 186 7.84 -1.40 29.41
C THR A 186 6.83 -0.26 29.32
N ARG A 187 7.10 0.75 28.47
CA ARG A 187 6.21 1.91 28.25
C ARG A 187 6.49 2.55 26.89
N ILE A 188 5.43 2.95 26.20
CA ILE A 188 5.49 3.83 25.02
C ILE A 188 4.66 5.08 25.35
N ALA A 189 5.23 6.27 25.15
CA ALA A 189 4.54 7.54 25.35
C ALA A 189 4.96 8.53 24.25
N GLY A 190 4.02 9.32 23.76
CA GLY A 190 4.27 10.39 22.81
C GLY A 190 3.01 11.18 22.48
N ALA A 191 3.18 12.25 21.69
CA ALA A 191 2.11 13.12 21.21
C ALA A 191 2.13 13.10 19.67
N PHE A 192 0.98 12.78 19.07
CA PHE A 192 0.87 12.50 17.63
C PHE A 192 -0.47 12.97 17.07
#